data_AF-A0A0F9R0W4-F1
#
_entry.id   AF-A0A0F9R0W4-F1
#
_cell.length_a   1.000
_cell.length_b   1.000
_cell.length_c   1.000
_cell.angle_alpha   90.00
_cell.angle_beta   90.00
_cell.angle_gamma   90.00
#
_symmetry.space_group_name_H-M   'P 1'
#
loop_
_entity.id
_entity.type
_entity.pdbx_description
1 polymer ?
#
loop_
_entity_poly.entity_id
_entity_poly.type
_entity_poly.pdbx_seq_one_letter_code
_entity_poly.pdbx_strand_id
1 'polypeptide(L)'
;MVGGLGSVIWYGAVRLRDLDPGVTVVCVLRSGKDFKPAHVRQLYDGLVRWWPFRTMPFRFEVLSDVREADNDVPLVTPIPLKHNWPGWWSKLELFRPDLDYLGDILYFDLDTVVVGDLTDIVLVNQLTMLDDFYNPGMLGSGLMYLPMDVRHVVWDKWIRDPRTPMMRVRGDQEFIGGAFGYDRPRRWQRLLPGQVISYKADIREPKEKTMPQDARVVCFHGRPRPWQVTLPRGGGQHEAHTQRPSRRSACKTSAVKGSGCLRETQD
;
A
#
# COMPACT_ATOMS: atom_id res chain seq x y z
N MET A 1 -22.36 -5.02 -29.88
CA MET A 1 -21.47 -5.81 -29.02
C MET A 1 -20.05 -5.30 -29.24
N VAL A 2 -19.56 -4.43 -28.36
CA VAL A 2 -18.19 -3.91 -28.43
C VAL A 2 -17.53 -4.32 -27.11
N GLY A 3 -16.71 -5.36 -27.17
CA GLY A 3 -15.86 -5.78 -26.06
C GLY A 3 -14.75 -4.77 -25.87
N GLY A 4 -14.66 -4.18 -24.68
CA GLY A 4 -13.59 -3.27 -24.31
C GLY A 4 -12.27 -4.04 -24.23
N LEU A 5 -11.38 -3.80 -25.19
CA LEU A 5 -9.98 -4.17 -25.08
C LEU A 5 -9.38 -3.33 -23.95
N GLY A 6 -9.06 -3.99 -22.83
CA GLY A 6 -8.29 -3.40 -21.75
C GLY A 6 -6.98 -2.82 -22.30
N SER A 7 -6.68 -1.59 -21.92
CA SER A 7 -5.47 -0.88 -22.36
C SER A 7 -4.21 -1.66 -21.98
N VAL A 8 -3.39 -2.01 -22.96
CA VAL A 8 -2.13 -2.73 -22.76
C VAL A 8 -1.04 -1.72 -22.42
N ILE A 9 -0.49 -1.79 -21.20
CA ILE A 9 0.62 -0.93 -20.77
C ILE A 9 1.94 -1.68 -20.95
N TRP A 10 2.91 -1.01 -21.56
CA TRP A 10 4.21 -1.57 -21.95
C TRP A 10 5.35 -0.98 -21.11
N TYR A 11 6.38 -1.80 -20.83
CA TYR A 11 7.68 -1.34 -20.33
C TYR A 11 8.75 -1.84 -21.31
N GLY A 12 9.29 -0.93 -22.13
CA GLY A 12 10.11 -1.31 -23.28
C GLY A 12 9.33 -2.22 -24.25
N ALA A 13 9.86 -3.41 -24.53
CA ALA A 13 9.26 -4.40 -25.44
C ALA A 13 8.39 -5.48 -24.75
N VAL A 14 8.17 -5.38 -23.43
CA VAL A 14 7.43 -6.38 -22.65
C VAL A 14 6.11 -5.78 -22.14
N ARG A 15 5.03 -6.56 -22.16
CA ARG A 15 3.77 -6.15 -21.52
C ARG A 15 3.98 -6.18 -20.01
N LEU A 16 3.54 -5.17 -19.28
CA LEU A 16 3.71 -5.12 -17.82
C LEU A 16 3.16 -6.36 -17.11
N ARG A 17 2.09 -6.98 -17.65
CA ARG A 17 1.50 -8.22 -17.13
C ARG A 17 2.35 -9.48 -17.33
N ASP A 18 3.31 -9.43 -18.26
CA ASP A 18 4.19 -10.55 -18.64
C ASP A 18 5.56 -10.47 -17.91
N LEU A 19 5.82 -9.38 -17.16
CA LEU A 19 6.96 -9.28 -16.26
C LEU A 19 6.62 -10.00 -14.95
N ASP A 20 7.52 -10.87 -14.48
CA ASP A 20 7.43 -11.38 -13.10
C ASP A 20 7.59 -10.20 -12.14
N PRO A 21 6.55 -9.80 -11.39
CA PRO A 21 6.65 -8.66 -10.48
C PRO A 21 7.56 -8.96 -9.28
N GLY A 22 8.04 -10.19 -9.11
CA GLY A 22 8.75 -10.66 -7.93
C GLY A 22 7.82 -10.86 -6.74
N VAL A 23 6.87 -9.94 -6.53
CA VAL A 23 5.81 -10.04 -5.52
C VAL A 23 4.52 -9.38 -6.00
N THR A 24 3.38 -10.03 -5.77
CA THR A 24 2.06 -9.45 -6.02
C THR A 24 1.51 -8.82 -4.75
N VAL A 25 1.08 -7.56 -4.81
CA VAL A 25 0.40 -6.91 -3.69
C VAL A 25 -1.06 -7.33 -3.67
N VAL A 26 -1.55 -7.76 -2.51
CA VAL A 26 -2.92 -8.25 -2.37
C VAL A 26 -3.60 -7.62 -1.16
N CYS A 27 -4.88 -7.29 -1.29
CA CYS A 27 -5.74 -7.02 -0.15
C CYS A 27 -7.07 -7.80 -0.25
N VAL A 28 -7.79 -7.89 0.88
CA VAL A 28 -9.11 -8.53 0.92
C VAL A 28 -10.15 -7.47 1.24
N LEU A 29 -11.14 -7.31 0.35
CA LEU A 29 -12.35 -6.53 0.59
C LEU A 29 -13.53 -7.49 0.72
N ARG A 30 -14.02 -7.68 1.93
CA ARG A 30 -15.32 -8.33 2.14
C ARG A 30 -16.39 -7.25 2.27
N SER A 31 -17.46 -7.37 1.51
CA SER A 31 -18.65 -6.52 1.61
C SER A 31 -19.17 -6.52 3.04
N GLY A 32 -19.51 -5.34 3.54
CA GLY A 32 -19.84 -5.16 4.94
C GLY A 32 -20.02 -3.70 5.32
N LYS A 33 -20.06 -3.45 6.63
CA LYS A 33 -20.28 -2.10 7.17
C LYS A 33 -19.00 -1.26 7.18
N ASP A 34 -17.89 -1.85 7.61
CA ASP A 34 -16.66 -1.13 7.93
C ASP A 34 -15.82 -0.76 6.70
N PHE A 35 -15.66 -1.67 5.74
CA PHE A 35 -14.79 -1.48 4.59
C PHE A 35 -15.58 -1.34 3.29
N LYS A 36 -15.10 -0.46 2.41
CA LYS A 36 -15.71 -0.08 1.14
C LYS A 36 -14.66 -0.09 0.03
N PRO A 37 -15.08 -0.16 -1.25
CA PRO A 37 -14.17 -0.05 -2.40
C PRO A 37 -13.24 1.18 -2.32
N ALA A 38 -13.73 2.32 -1.82
CA ALA A 38 -12.93 3.51 -1.59
C ALA A 38 -11.71 3.29 -0.66
N HIS A 39 -11.76 2.34 0.29
CA HIS A 39 -10.63 2.04 1.17
C HIS A 39 -9.57 1.18 0.46
N VAL A 40 -10.00 0.32 -0.48
CA VAL A 40 -9.07 -0.35 -1.41
C VAL A 40 -8.35 0.70 -2.25
N ARG A 41 -9.10 1.68 -2.76
CA ARG A 41 -8.55 2.79 -3.53
C ARG A 41 -7.53 3.60 -2.73
N GLN A 42 -7.82 3.91 -1.46
CA GLN A 42 -6.90 4.60 -0.57
C GLN A 42 -5.56 3.85 -0.40
N LEU A 43 -5.62 2.55 -0.17
CA LEU A 43 -4.42 1.70 -0.08
C LEU A 43 -3.66 1.70 -1.42
N TYR A 44 -4.37 1.50 -2.53
CA TYR A 44 -3.79 1.51 -3.88
C TYR A 44 -3.08 2.83 -4.20
N ASP A 45 -3.69 3.98 -3.92
CA ASP A 45 -3.07 5.28 -4.17
C ASP A 45 -1.81 5.48 -3.31
N GLY A 46 -1.81 4.96 -2.08
CA GLY A 46 -0.62 4.95 -1.21
C GLY A 46 0.50 4.10 -1.79
N LEU A 47 0.18 2.88 -2.25
CA LEU A 47 1.13 1.99 -2.91
C LEU A 47 1.71 2.66 -4.17
N VAL A 48 0.86 3.16 -5.08
CA VAL A 48 1.30 3.83 -6.32
C VAL A 48 2.14 5.07 -6.06
N ARG A 49 1.93 5.76 -4.93
CA ARG A 49 2.76 6.93 -4.59
C ARG A 49 4.18 6.55 -4.18
N TRP A 50 4.35 5.41 -3.52
CA TRP A 50 5.58 5.07 -2.80
C TRP A 50 6.26 3.79 -3.29
N TRP A 51 5.69 3.12 -4.29
CA TRP A 51 6.27 1.92 -4.87
C TRP A 51 7.51 2.24 -5.72
N PRO A 52 8.57 1.42 -5.66
CA PRO A 52 9.82 1.65 -6.40
C PRO A 52 9.71 1.24 -7.88
N PHE A 53 8.85 1.91 -8.64
CA PHE A 53 8.56 1.59 -10.06
C PHE A 53 9.77 1.62 -11.00
N ARG A 54 10.86 2.30 -10.62
CA ARG A 54 12.08 2.35 -11.42
C ARG A 54 12.80 1.00 -11.44
N THR A 55 12.55 0.15 -10.45
CA THR A 55 13.30 -1.09 -10.21
C THR A 55 12.41 -2.32 -10.15
N MET A 56 11.11 -2.18 -9.85
CA MET A 56 10.19 -3.30 -9.67
C MET A 56 8.85 -3.06 -10.39
N PRO A 57 8.31 -4.03 -11.15
CA PRO A 57 6.95 -3.97 -11.65
C PRO A 57 5.96 -3.90 -10.48
N PHE A 58 4.79 -3.32 -10.71
CA PHE A 58 3.72 -3.28 -9.72
C PHE A 58 2.55 -4.11 -10.21
N ARG A 59 2.14 -5.08 -9.39
CA ARG A 59 0.92 -5.85 -9.58
C ARG A 59 0.10 -5.77 -8.30
N PHE A 60 -1.17 -5.41 -8.44
CA PHE A 60 -2.11 -5.26 -7.34
C PHE A 60 -3.38 -6.03 -7.63
N GLU A 61 -3.78 -6.89 -6.70
CA GLU A 61 -4.95 -7.74 -6.81
C GLU A 61 -5.84 -7.58 -5.57
N VAL A 62 -7.15 -7.75 -5.75
CA VAL A 62 -8.12 -7.61 -4.66
C VAL A 62 -8.99 -8.85 -4.62
N LEU A 63 -8.97 -9.56 -3.50
CA LEU A 63 -9.94 -10.63 -3.25
C LEU A 63 -11.22 -10.01 -2.71
N SER A 64 -12.35 -10.22 -3.37
CA SER A 64 -13.61 -9.54 -3.03
C SER A 64 -14.86 -10.31 -3.41
N ASP A 65 -15.94 -10.07 -2.67
CA ASP A 65 -17.32 -10.44 -3.02
C ASP A 65 -18.10 -9.25 -3.63
N VAL A 66 -17.47 -8.08 -3.75
CA VAL A 66 -18.04 -6.90 -4.41
C VAL A 66 -17.98 -7.08 -5.93
N ARG A 67 -19.04 -6.65 -6.63
CA ARG A 67 -19.13 -6.73 -8.09
C ARG A 67 -18.06 -5.82 -8.72
N GLU A 68 -17.54 -6.24 -9.87
CA GLU A 68 -16.57 -5.44 -10.63
C GLU A 68 -17.05 -4.01 -10.93
N ALA A 69 -18.34 -3.83 -11.24
CA ALA A 69 -18.92 -2.52 -11.50
C ALA A 69 -18.91 -1.56 -10.30
N ASP A 70 -18.77 -2.10 -9.07
CA ASP A 70 -18.70 -1.31 -7.84
C ASP A 70 -17.24 -1.18 -7.34
N ASN A 71 -16.25 -1.63 -8.13
CA ASN A 71 -14.84 -1.48 -7.78
C ASN A 71 -14.35 -0.05 -8.05
N ASP A 72 -13.70 0.56 -7.06
CA ASP A 72 -13.19 1.93 -7.15
C ASP A 72 -11.75 2.03 -7.67
N VAL A 73 -11.09 0.88 -7.90
CA VAL A 73 -9.73 0.81 -8.43
C VAL A 73 -9.76 0.58 -9.95
N PRO A 74 -9.30 1.54 -10.77
CA PRO A 74 -9.28 1.37 -12.22
C PRO A 74 -8.41 0.18 -12.63
N LEU A 75 -8.85 -0.57 -13.65
CA LEU A 75 -8.10 -1.66 -14.28
C LEU A 75 -7.79 -2.87 -13.37
N VAL A 76 -8.42 -2.95 -12.20
CA VAL A 76 -8.34 -4.11 -11.31
C VAL A 76 -9.69 -4.82 -11.33
N THR A 77 -9.73 -6.04 -11.85
CA THR A 77 -10.92 -6.90 -11.75
C THR A 77 -10.80 -7.71 -10.46
N PRO A 78 -11.76 -7.61 -9.51
CA PRO A 78 -11.66 -8.33 -8.26
C PRO A 78 -11.65 -9.86 -8.46
N ILE A 79 -10.75 -10.54 -7.75
CA ILE A 79 -10.74 -12.01 -7.66
C ILE A 79 -11.86 -12.42 -6.70
N PRO A 80 -12.80 -13.29 -7.12
CA PRO A 80 -13.94 -13.63 -6.27
C PRO A 80 -13.52 -14.38 -5.00
N LEU A 81 -14.10 -13.99 -3.86
CA LEU A 81 -14.16 -14.83 -2.67
C LEU A 81 -14.97 -16.10 -3.00
N LYS A 82 -14.44 -17.28 -2.71
CA LYS A 82 -15.10 -18.57 -2.97
C LYS A 82 -15.93 -19.06 -1.77
N HIS A 83 -15.63 -18.52 -0.59
CA HIS A 83 -16.23 -18.86 0.68
C HIS A 83 -16.79 -17.60 1.34
N ASN A 84 -18.00 -17.71 1.87
CA ASN A 84 -18.66 -16.61 2.57
C ASN A 84 -18.25 -16.57 4.06
N TRP A 85 -16.94 -16.65 4.35
CA TRP A 85 -16.47 -16.54 5.73
C TRP A 85 -16.69 -15.12 6.27
N PRO A 86 -17.05 -14.96 7.55
CA PRO A 86 -17.45 -13.67 8.08
C PRO A 86 -16.24 -12.80 8.47
N GLY A 87 -16.34 -11.50 8.20
CA GLY A 87 -15.39 -10.51 8.71
C GLY A 87 -13.94 -10.79 8.31
N TRP A 88 -13.03 -10.72 9.29
CA TRP A 88 -11.60 -10.98 9.07
C TRP A 88 -11.29 -12.39 8.59
N TRP A 89 -12.19 -13.36 8.78
CA TRP A 89 -11.98 -14.74 8.33
C TRP A 89 -11.95 -14.88 6.82
N SER A 90 -12.48 -13.92 6.05
CA SER A 90 -12.26 -13.88 4.59
C SER A 90 -10.79 -13.77 4.20
N LYS A 91 -9.90 -13.33 5.11
CA LYS A 91 -8.45 -13.30 4.88
C LYS A 91 -7.87 -14.69 4.57
N LEU A 92 -8.52 -15.76 5.02
CA LEU A 92 -8.05 -17.13 4.76
C LEU A 92 -8.13 -17.54 3.29
N GLU A 93 -8.86 -16.77 2.47
CA GLU A 93 -8.91 -16.93 1.01
C GLU A 93 -7.56 -16.59 0.34
N LEU A 94 -6.68 -15.83 1.00
CA LEU A 94 -5.33 -15.54 0.50
C LEU A 94 -4.46 -16.79 0.32
N PHE A 95 -4.79 -17.88 1.03
CA PHE A 95 -3.96 -19.08 1.07
C PHE A 95 -4.44 -20.16 0.09
N ARG A 96 -5.48 -19.90 -0.70
CA ARG A 96 -6.01 -20.89 -1.65
C ARG A 96 -4.95 -21.32 -2.68
N PRO A 97 -4.83 -22.63 -2.99
CA PRO A 97 -3.91 -23.13 -4.01
C PRO A 97 -4.17 -22.57 -5.42
N ASP A 98 -5.42 -22.23 -5.75
CA ASP A 98 -5.74 -21.65 -7.06
C ASP A 98 -5.17 -20.23 -7.26
N LEU A 99 -4.56 -19.63 -6.24
CA LEU A 99 -3.88 -18.33 -6.32
C LEU A 99 -2.37 -18.44 -6.55
N ASP A 100 -1.83 -19.63 -6.81
CA ASP A 100 -0.39 -19.81 -7.05
C ASP A 100 0.14 -19.05 -8.27
N TYR A 101 -0.72 -18.73 -9.23
CA TYR A 101 -0.39 -17.85 -10.37
C TYR A 101 -0.07 -16.40 -9.97
N LEU A 102 -0.30 -16.02 -8.71
CA LEU A 102 0.11 -14.73 -8.15
C LEU A 102 1.58 -14.72 -7.71
N GLY A 103 2.26 -15.86 -7.66
CA GLY A 103 3.61 -15.95 -7.08
C GLY A 103 3.58 -15.59 -5.59
N ASP A 104 4.65 -14.95 -5.10
CA ASP A 104 4.71 -14.44 -3.74
C ASP A 104 3.70 -13.31 -3.51
N ILE A 105 3.14 -13.23 -2.31
CA ILE A 105 2.15 -12.22 -1.94
C ILE A 105 2.70 -11.27 -0.88
N LEU A 106 2.58 -9.96 -1.11
CA LEU A 106 2.69 -8.93 -0.08
C LEU A 106 1.27 -8.45 0.27
N TYR A 107 0.76 -8.94 1.39
CA TYR A 107 -0.60 -8.66 1.85
C TYR A 107 -0.66 -7.41 2.74
N PHE A 108 -1.68 -6.58 2.54
CA PHE A 108 -2.04 -5.46 3.42
C PHE A 108 -3.51 -5.53 3.86
N ASP A 109 -3.77 -5.36 5.16
CA ASP A 109 -5.11 -5.03 5.66
C ASP A 109 -5.55 -3.64 5.19
N LEU A 110 -6.85 -3.46 4.97
CA LEU A 110 -7.42 -2.20 4.49
C LEU A 110 -7.43 -1.06 5.52
N ASP A 111 -7.05 -1.32 6.77
CA ASP A 111 -6.80 -0.29 7.78
C ASP A 111 -5.31 0.06 7.92
N THR A 112 -4.57 -0.06 6.83
CA THR A 112 -3.16 0.30 6.71
C THR A 112 -2.99 1.50 5.78
N VAL A 113 -2.05 2.39 6.10
CA VAL A 113 -1.68 3.55 5.28
C VAL A 113 -0.22 3.48 4.90
N VAL A 114 0.09 3.61 3.61
CA VAL A 114 1.46 3.75 3.09
C VAL A 114 1.84 5.23 3.10
N VAL A 115 2.94 5.56 3.80
CA VAL A 115 3.38 6.93 4.08
C VAL A 115 4.80 7.23 3.62
N GLY A 116 5.53 6.25 3.10
CA GLY A 116 6.90 6.42 2.62
C GLY A 116 7.36 5.30 1.69
N ASP A 117 8.56 5.45 1.13
CA ASP A 117 9.20 4.53 0.17
C ASP A 117 9.17 3.06 0.62
N LEU A 118 8.62 2.19 -0.25
CA LEU A 118 8.44 0.76 0.01
C LEU A 118 9.63 -0.12 -0.42
N THR A 119 10.72 0.46 -0.92
CA THR A 119 11.89 -0.28 -1.45
C THR A 119 12.34 -1.42 -0.53
N ASP A 120 12.57 -1.15 0.76
CA ASP A 120 13.05 -2.18 1.69
C ASP A 120 12.00 -3.26 1.96
N ILE A 121 10.72 -2.88 2.01
CA ILE A 121 9.60 -3.80 2.29
C ILE A 121 9.40 -4.79 1.15
N VAL A 122 9.47 -4.34 -0.10
CA VAL A 122 9.25 -5.21 -1.27
C VAL A 122 10.40 -6.19 -1.48
N LEU A 123 11.60 -5.85 -1.01
CA LEU A 123 12.81 -6.68 -1.12
C LEU A 123 12.93 -7.75 -0.02
N VAL A 124 12.02 -7.81 0.97
CA VAL A 124 12.12 -8.74 2.11
C VAL A 124 12.10 -10.21 1.72
N ASN A 125 11.39 -10.56 0.64
CA ASN A 125 11.41 -11.86 -0.06
C ASN A 125 11.35 -13.15 0.78
N GLN A 126 10.81 -13.08 2.00
CA GLN A 126 10.74 -14.21 2.93
C GLN A 126 9.52 -14.09 3.81
N LEU A 127 9.04 -15.23 4.34
CA LEU A 127 7.87 -15.28 5.23
C LEU A 127 8.04 -14.30 6.40
N THR A 128 7.24 -13.24 6.37
CA THR A 128 7.35 -12.13 7.32
C THR A 128 5.97 -11.66 7.73
N MET A 129 5.76 -11.44 9.02
CA MET A 129 4.50 -10.99 9.60
C MET A 129 4.77 -9.90 10.64
N LEU A 130 3.70 -9.25 11.12
CA LEU A 130 3.83 -8.28 12.20
C LEU A 130 4.19 -8.99 13.51
N ASP A 131 5.08 -8.40 14.30
CA ASP A 131 5.03 -8.56 15.76
C ASP A 131 3.80 -7.79 16.27
N ASP A 132 2.96 -8.42 17.09
CA ASP A 132 1.77 -7.77 17.63
C ASP A 132 2.19 -6.55 18.47
N PHE A 133 1.66 -5.38 18.11
CA PHE A 133 2.09 -4.10 18.68
C PHE A 133 1.79 -3.96 20.18
N TYR A 134 0.86 -4.73 20.74
CA TYR A 134 0.53 -4.71 22.17
C TYR A 134 0.91 -6.00 22.89
N ASN A 135 1.16 -7.09 22.16
CA ASN A 135 1.54 -8.39 22.71
C ASN A 135 2.79 -8.93 22.02
N PRO A 136 3.97 -8.32 22.24
CA PRO A 136 5.21 -8.75 21.58
C PRO A 136 5.47 -10.25 21.73
N GLY A 137 5.86 -10.90 20.63
CA GLY A 137 5.97 -12.35 20.52
C GLY A 137 4.78 -12.98 19.77
N MET A 138 3.58 -12.41 19.87
CA MET A 138 2.43 -12.84 19.08
C MET A 138 2.53 -12.33 17.64
N LEU A 139 1.97 -13.07 16.69
CA LEU A 139 1.93 -12.69 15.27
C LEU A 139 0.69 -11.84 14.96
N GLY A 140 0.87 -10.77 14.19
CA GLY A 140 -0.21 -10.00 13.58
C GLY A 140 -0.29 -10.23 12.06
N SER A 141 -1.51 -10.27 11.51
CA SER A 141 -1.78 -10.57 10.10
C SER A 141 -2.09 -9.34 9.23
N GLY A 142 -1.88 -8.12 9.74
CA GLY A 142 -2.22 -6.87 9.02
C GLY A 142 -1.24 -6.46 7.91
N LEU A 143 -0.01 -6.97 7.94
CA LEU A 143 0.97 -6.87 6.87
C LEU A 143 1.74 -8.20 6.82
N MET A 144 1.73 -8.89 5.69
CA MET A 144 2.40 -10.19 5.56
C MET A 144 3.13 -10.30 4.22
N TYR A 145 4.37 -10.77 4.24
CA TYR A 145 5.04 -11.32 3.07
C TYR A 145 4.86 -12.83 3.10
N LEU A 146 4.25 -13.40 2.05
CA LEU A 146 3.80 -14.77 1.96
C LEU A 146 4.41 -15.43 0.72
N PRO A 147 5.56 -16.13 0.87
CA PRO A 147 6.15 -16.90 -0.22
C PRO A 147 5.18 -17.98 -0.72
N MET A 148 5.08 -18.15 -2.04
CA MET A 148 4.11 -19.06 -2.66
C MET A 148 4.19 -20.47 -2.07
N ASP A 149 5.42 -20.99 -1.92
CA ASP A 149 5.74 -22.34 -1.49
C ASP A 149 5.36 -22.67 -0.04
N VAL A 150 5.18 -21.66 0.81
CA VAL A 150 4.80 -21.87 2.23
C VAL A 150 3.32 -21.64 2.52
N ARG A 151 2.56 -20.97 1.64
CA ARG A 151 1.16 -20.58 1.93
C ARG A 151 0.22 -21.76 2.17
N HIS A 152 0.45 -22.87 1.47
CA HIS A 152 -0.45 -24.03 1.45
C HIS A 152 -0.63 -24.63 2.84
N VAL A 153 0.37 -24.53 3.73
CA VAL A 153 0.27 -25.03 5.11
C VAL A 153 -0.89 -24.42 5.90
N VAL A 154 -1.21 -23.14 5.65
CA VAL A 154 -2.33 -22.45 6.31
C VAL A 154 -3.65 -22.94 5.74
N TRP A 155 -3.73 -23.06 4.41
CA TRP A 155 -4.92 -23.53 3.72
C TRP A 155 -5.28 -24.96 4.10
N ASP A 156 -4.31 -25.87 4.06
CA ASP A 156 -4.52 -27.28 4.37
C ASP A 156 -5.03 -27.49 5.80
N LYS A 157 -4.55 -26.68 6.75
CA LYS A 157 -5.06 -26.69 8.12
C LYS A 157 -6.46 -26.08 8.21
N TRP A 158 -6.70 -24.99 7.51
CA TRP A 158 -7.96 -24.24 7.55
C TRP A 158 -9.12 -25.03 6.96
N ILE A 159 -8.95 -25.56 5.75
CA ILE A 159 -10.04 -26.14 4.98
C ILE A 159 -10.59 -27.45 5.57
N ARG A 160 -9.81 -28.12 6.44
CA ARG A 160 -10.24 -29.34 7.15
C ARG A 160 -11.43 -29.10 8.06
N ASP A 161 -11.41 -28.00 8.80
CA ASP A 161 -12.49 -27.59 9.68
C ASP A 161 -12.39 -26.09 9.98
N PRO A 162 -12.95 -25.22 9.13
CA PRO A 162 -12.96 -23.78 9.38
C PRO A 162 -13.79 -23.39 10.61
N ARG A 163 -14.76 -24.21 11.04
CA ARG A 163 -15.70 -23.86 12.10
C ARG A 163 -15.03 -23.87 13.48
N THR A 164 -14.22 -24.89 13.76
CA THR A 164 -13.53 -25.03 15.05
C THR A 164 -12.64 -23.82 15.40
N PRO A 165 -11.69 -23.38 14.55
CA PRO A 165 -10.87 -22.21 14.87
C PRO A 165 -11.70 -20.94 14.99
N MET A 166 -12.72 -20.71 14.15
CA MET A 166 -13.62 -19.55 14.30
C MET A 166 -14.31 -19.46 15.67
N MET A 167 -14.51 -20.59 16.36
CA MET A 167 -15.11 -20.64 17.70
C MET A 167 -14.07 -20.60 18.83
N ARG A 168 -12.83 -21.00 18.58
CA ARG A 168 -11.83 -21.29 19.64
C ARG A 168 -10.72 -20.26 19.76
N VAL A 169 -10.35 -19.61 18.67
CA VAL A 169 -9.29 -18.60 18.67
C VAL A 169 -9.87 -17.20 18.51
N ARG A 170 -9.14 -16.19 18.98
CA ARG A 170 -9.61 -14.80 19.02
C ARG A 170 -9.83 -14.21 17.62
N GLY A 171 -9.06 -14.66 16.64
CA GLY A 171 -9.09 -14.14 15.28
C GLY A 171 -8.19 -14.90 14.33
N ASP A 172 -8.19 -14.42 13.09
CA ASP A 172 -7.41 -14.97 11.98
C ASP A 172 -5.89 -14.93 12.25
N GLN A 173 -5.36 -13.87 12.87
CA GLN A 173 -3.92 -13.77 13.17
C GLN A 173 -3.41 -14.90 14.07
N GLU A 174 -4.23 -15.33 15.04
CA GLU A 174 -3.89 -16.42 15.96
C GLU A 174 -3.85 -17.76 15.22
N PHE A 175 -4.86 -18.00 14.36
CA PHE A 175 -4.89 -19.19 13.53
C PHE A 175 -3.72 -19.22 12.54
N ILE A 176 -3.49 -18.14 11.78
CA ILE A 176 -2.42 -18.04 10.79
C ILE A 176 -1.06 -18.23 11.47
N GLY A 177 -0.85 -17.59 12.62
CA GLY A 177 0.37 -17.74 13.40
C GLY A 177 0.61 -19.16 13.90
N GLY A 178 -0.42 -19.82 14.45
CA GLY A 178 -0.34 -21.23 14.84
C GLY A 178 -0.17 -22.18 13.65
N ALA A 179 -0.71 -21.82 12.48
CA ALA A 179 -0.56 -22.61 11.26
C ALA A 179 0.88 -22.57 10.72
N PHE A 180 1.53 -21.41 10.71
CA PHE A 180 2.94 -21.30 10.34
C PHE A 180 3.91 -21.79 11.42
N GLY A 181 3.50 -21.70 12.70
CA GLY A 181 4.38 -21.80 13.86
C GLY A 181 4.93 -20.42 14.21
N TYR A 182 4.78 -19.98 15.46
CA TYR A 182 5.03 -18.58 15.87
C TYR A 182 6.49 -18.11 15.67
N ASP A 183 7.45 -19.03 15.66
CA ASP A 183 8.88 -18.74 15.48
C ASP A 183 9.32 -18.72 14.01
N ARG A 184 8.49 -19.25 13.10
CA ARG A 184 8.89 -19.42 11.69
C ARG A 184 8.88 -18.09 10.92
N PRO A 185 7.84 -17.24 10.97
CA PRO A 185 7.87 -15.95 10.28
C PRO A 185 8.88 -14.99 10.92
N ARG A 186 9.63 -14.28 10.07
CA ARG A 186 10.35 -13.08 10.50
C ARG A 186 9.36 -11.99 10.89
N ARG A 187 9.85 -10.98 11.63
CA ARG A 187 9.03 -9.88 12.14
C ARG A 187 9.39 -8.59 11.44
N TRP A 188 8.41 -7.89 10.87
CA TRP A 188 8.63 -6.60 10.20
C TRP A 188 9.38 -5.61 11.09
N GLN A 189 8.97 -5.49 12.35
CA GLN A 189 9.57 -4.57 13.32
C GLN A 189 11.02 -4.92 13.69
N ARG A 190 11.47 -6.16 13.43
CA ARG A 190 12.86 -6.59 13.64
C ARG A 190 13.69 -6.51 12.37
N LEU A 191 13.11 -6.82 11.22
CA LEU A 191 13.78 -6.73 9.91
C LEU A 191 13.98 -5.28 9.49
N LEU A 192 12.95 -4.45 9.65
CA LEU A 192 12.89 -3.05 9.22
C LEU A 192 12.41 -2.17 10.39
N PRO A 193 13.23 -1.96 11.43
CA PRO A 193 12.85 -1.20 12.61
C PRO A 193 12.36 0.21 12.23
N GLY A 194 11.23 0.63 12.80
CA GLY A 194 10.65 1.96 12.58
C GLY A 194 9.91 2.14 11.24
N GLN A 195 10.02 1.21 10.29
CA GLN A 195 9.34 1.34 9.00
C GLN A 195 7.87 0.90 9.03
N VAL A 196 7.56 -0.12 9.82
CA VAL A 196 6.19 -0.63 9.99
C VAL A 196 5.75 -0.38 11.43
N ILE A 197 4.84 0.58 11.59
CA ILE A 197 4.45 1.13 12.90
C ILE A 197 2.95 1.04 13.13
N SER A 198 2.55 1.15 14.39
CA SER A 198 1.17 1.31 14.81
C SER A 198 0.78 2.79 14.86
N TYR A 199 -0.38 3.13 14.29
CA TYR A 199 -0.98 4.44 14.56
C TYR A 199 -1.21 4.68 16.05
N LYS A 200 -1.64 3.66 16.80
CA LYS A 200 -2.00 3.82 18.21
C LYS A 200 -0.76 3.92 19.08
N ALA A 201 0.11 2.91 19.04
CA ALA A 201 1.26 2.80 19.93
C ALA A 201 2.35 3.83 19.58
N ASP A 202 2.58 4.11 18.29
CA ASP A 202 3.73 4.90 17.85
C ASP A 202 3.40 6.35 17.47
N ILE A 203 2.12 6.70 17.28
CA ILE A 203 1.71 8.06 16.88
C ILE A 203 0.73 8.69 17.88
N ARG A 204 -0.32 7.97 18.28
CA ARG A 204 -1.42 8.53 19.08
C ARG A 204 -1.14 8.58 20.57
N GLU A 205 -0.58 7.50 21.12
CA GLU A 205 -0.29 7.33 22.55
C GLU A 205 0.90 8.17 23.05
N PRO A 206 1.98 8.37 22.27
CA PRO A 206 3.06 9.27 22.66
C PRO A 206 2.56 10.70 22.90
N LYS A 207 3.26 11.42 23.79
CA LYS A 207 2.94 12.82 24.12
C LYS A 207 3.08 13.72 22.88
N GLU A 208 4.15 13.53 22.13
CA GLU A 208 4.41 14.22 20.87
C GLU A 208 3.82 13.41 19.72
N LYS A 209 2.77 13.94 19.09
CA LYS A 209 2.03 13.27 18.02
C LYS A 209 2.65 13.60 16.66
N THR A 210 3.84 13.09 16.42
CA THR A 210 4.59 13.28 15.17
C THR A 210 4.63 11.99 14.38
N MET A 211 4.69 12.09 13.05
CA MET A 211 4.97 10.92 12.21
C MET A 211 6.49 10.62 12.29
N PRO A 212 6.90 9.41 12.73
CA PRO A 212 8.31 9.02 12.70
C PRO A 212 8.88 9.12 11.28
N GLN A 213 10.10 9.63 11.15
CA GLN A 213 10.73 9.89 9.85
C GLN A 213 10.91 8.61 9.03
N ASP A 214 11.17 7.49 9.69
CA ASP A 214 11.40 6.21 9.03
C ASP A 214 10.12 5.43 8.75
N ALA A 215 8.95 5.92 9.18
CA ALA A 215 7.68 5.27 8.90
C ALA A 215 7.45 5.15 7.39
N ARG A 216 7.10 3.94 6.96
CA ARG A 216 6.71 3.60 5.57
C ARG A 216 5.28 3.07 5.53
N VAL A 217 4.91 2.30 6.55
CA VAL A 217 3.59 1.67 6.69
C VAL A 217 3.06 1.92 8.10
N VAL A 218 1.83 2.42 8.19
CA VAL A 218 1.12 2.68 9.45
C VAL A 218 -0.10 1.77 9.55
N CYS A 219 -0.06 0.83 10.50
CA CYS A 219 -1.17 -0.09 10.80
C CYS A 219 -2.08 0.49 11.88
N PHE A 220 -3.40 0.55 11.63
CA PHE A 220 -4.35 1.09 12.60
C PHE A 220 -4.94 0.06 13.57
N HIS A 221 -4.95 -1.22 13.18
CA HIS A 221 -5.46 -2.37 13.95
C HIS A 221 -6.71 -2.06 14.78
N GLY A 222 -7.85 -1.93 14.09
CA GLY A 222 -9.15 -1.66 14.73
C GLY A 222 -9.55 -0.18 14.66
N ARG A 223 -10.09 0.37 15.76
CA ARG A 223 -10.54 1.78 15.81
C ARG A 223 -9.53 2.70 16.52
N PRO A 224 -9.35 3.96 16.07
CA PRO A 224 -10.00 4.55 14.89
C PRO A 224 -9.48 3.94 13.59
N ARG A 225 -10.26 4.06 12.51
CA ARG A 225 -9.86 3.71 11.15
C ARG A 225 -9.09 4.87 10.50
N PRO A 226 -8.29 4.64 9.44
CA PRO A 226 -7.53 5.69 8.77
C PRO A 226 -8.35 6.93 8.38
N TRP A 227 -9.56 6.73 7.85
CA TRP A 227 -10.45 7.81 7.41
C TRP A 227 -11.19 8.54 8.55
N GLN A 228 -10.96 8.16 9.80
CA GLN A 228 -11.57 8.80 10.97
C GLN A 228 -10.64 9.82 11.63
N VAL A 229 -9.39 9.93 11.17
CA VAL A 229 -8.38 10.79 11.77
C VAL A 229 -7.49 11.41 10.69
N THR A 230 -6.78 12.47 11.06
CA THR A 230 -5.74 13.06 10.22
C THR A 230 -4.38 12.61 10.75
N LEU A 231 -3.58 11.98 9.90
CA LEU A 231 -2.19 11.65 10.25
C LEU A 231 -1.35 12.94 10.35
N PRO A 232 -0.45 13.05 11.34
CA PRO A 232 0.49 14.16 11.40
C PRO A 232 1.42 14.13 10.18
N ARG A 233 1.88 15.31 9.75
CA ARG A 233 2.92 15.41 8.71
C ARG A 233 4.25 14.96 9.29
N GLY A 234 5.08 14.29 8.49
CA GLY A 234 6.47 13.97 8.85
C GLY A 234 7.26 15.24 9.14
N GLY A 235 8.12 15.19 10.16
CA GLY A 235 8.99 16.31 10.59
C GLY A 235 10.07 16.72 9.60
N GLY A 236 10.06 16.20 8.37
CA GLY A 236 10.98 16.59 7.30
C GLY A 236 10.41 17.77 6.51
N GLN A 237 10.97 18.95 6.74
CA GLN A 237 10.82 20.08 5.82
C GLN A 237 11.38 19.68 4.45
N HIS A 238 10.54 19.26 3.52
CA HIS A 238 10.74 19.60 2.11
C HIS A 238 9.90 20.85 1.83
N GLU A 239 10.35 21.98 2.36
CA GLU A 239 10.03 23.24 1.71
C GLU A 239 10.71 23.22 0.35
N ALA A 240 9.93 22.90 -0.69
CA ALA A 240 10.29 23.30 -2.02
C ALA A 240 10.39 24.83 -2.01
N HIS A 241 11.63 25.33 -1.90
CA HIS A 241 11.97 26.73 -2.15
C HIS A 241 11.68 27.03 -3.62
N THR A 242 10.40 27.23 -3.94
CA THR A 242 9.98 27.96 -5.12
C THR A 242 10.26 29.43 -4.83
N GLN A 243 11.51 29.85 -5.00
CA GLN A 243 11.83 31.26 -5.16
C GLN A 243 11.16 31.74 -6.46
N ARG A 244 9.96 32.33 -6.32
CA ARG A 244 9.40 33.18 -7.36
C ARG A 244 10.35 34.37 -7.55
N PRO A 245 10.75 34.74 -8.77
CA PRO A 245 11.48 35.97 -8.97
C PRO A 245 10.55 37.14 -8.63
N SER A 246 10.95 37.96 -7.67
CA SER A 246 10.26 39.20 -7.32
C SER A 246 10.27 40.14 -8.52
N ARG A 247 9.10 40.43 -9.09
CA ARG A 247 8.93 41.59 -9.97
C ARG A 247 9.07 42.85 -9.12
N ARG A 248 10.22 43.51 -9.18
CA ARG A 248 10.35 44.91 -8.76
C ARG A 248 9.94 45.82 -9.91
N SER A 249 9.12 46.78 -9.56
CA SER A 249 8.48 47.80 -10.36
C SER A 249 9.44 48.93 -10.78
N ALA A 250 9.24 49.37 -12.02
CA ALA A 250 9.33 50.74 -12.54
C ALA A 250 10.57 51.59 -12.18
N CYS A 251 11.44 51.79 -13.18
CA CYS A 251 12.20 53.03 -13.31
C CYS A 251 11.51 53.91 -14.36
N LYS A 252 10.99 55.06 -13.90
CA LYS A 252 10.54 56.16 -14.76
C LYS A 252 11.77 56.90 -15.26
N THR A 253 11.87 57.12 -16.57
CA THR A 253 12.67 58.23 -17.13
C THR A 253 11.83 58.92 -18.20
N SER A 254 11.30 60.07 -17.79
CA SER A 254 10.87 61.16 -18.66
C SER A 254 12.09 61.88 -19.23
N ALA A 255 12.03 62.27 -20.52
CA ALA A 255 12.32 63.63 -21.02
C ALA A 255 13.00 63.68 -22.41
N VAL A 256 12.25 64.31 -23.34
CA VAL A 256 12.69 65.43 -24.19
C VAL A 256 13.29 65.17 -25.59
N LYS A 257 12.49 65.66 -26.54
CA LYS A 257 12.71 66.16 -27.91
C LYS A 257 14.13 66.68 -28.24
N GLY A 258 14.54 66.46 -29.49
CA GLY A 258 15.62 67.23 -30.14
C GLY A 258 15.79 66.85 -31.62
N SER A 259 15.53 67.81 -32.50
CA SER A 259 15.58 67.76 -33.96
C SER A 259 17.02 67.72 -34.52
N GLY A 260 17.16 67.26 -35.78
CA GLY A 260 18.06 67.91 -36.75
C GLY A 260 19.28 67.15 -37.27
N CYS A 261 19.17 66.67 -38.52
CA CYS A 261 20.06 66.90 -39.67
C CYS A 261 21.60 66.72 -39.52
N LEU A 262 22.21 65.76 -40.25
CA LEU A 262 22.97 65.98 -41.50
C LEU A 262 23.99 64.86 -41.86
N ARG A 263 24.07 64.62 -43.19
CA ARG A 263 25.18 64.12 -44.06
C ARG A 263 25.40 62.61 -44.27
N GLU A 264 25.10 62.18 -45.52
CA GLU A 264 26.05 61.84 -46.63
C GLU A 264 27.33 61.05 -46.24
N THR A 265 27.85 60.03 -46.95
CA THR A 265 27.82 59.58 -48.38
C THR A 265 28.66 58.29 -48.50
N GLN A 266 28.39 57.46 -49.53
CA GLN A 266 29.31 56.57 -50.32
C GLN A 266 30.14 55.49 -49.56
N ASP A 267 30.29 54.23 -49.96
CA ASP A 267 30.20 53.50 -51.25
C ASP A 267 29.39 52.18 -51.13
#